data_AF-A0A257PIR1-F1
#
_entry.id   AF-A0A257PIR1-F1
#
_cell.length_a   1.000
_cell.length_b   1.000
_cell.length_c   1.000
_cell.angle_alpha   90.00
_cell.angle_beta   90.00
_cell.angle_gamma   90.00
#
_symmetry.space_group_name_H-M   'P 1'
#
loop_
_entity.id
_entity.type
_entity.pdbx_description
1 polymer ?
#
loop_
_entity_poly.entity_id
_entity_poly.type
_entity_poly.pdbx_seq_one_letter_code
_entity_poly.pdbx_strand_id
1 'polypeptide(L)'
;MRAKFLILGLAVGLSGCGTGTGRTTGTAAGGAATGAVIGLVGGPIGVVVGAGIGAGVGALSGSNTSPKQVNLGNAPWDKSGQ
;
A
#
# COMPACT_ATOMS: atom_id res chain seq x y z
N MET A 1 -16.51 -14.88 -12.38
CA MET A 1 -16.22 -13.42 -12.28
C MET A 1 -15.83 -12.98 -10.87
N ARG A 2 -16.55 -13.36 -9.81
CA ARG A 2 -16.21 -13.03 -8.40
C ARG A 2 -14.81 -13.49 -7.96
N ALA A 3 -14.39 -14.69 -8.38
CA ALA A 3 -13.05 -15.21 -8.10
C ALA A 3 -11.91 -14.39 -8.75
N LYS A 4 -12.14 -13.77 -9.92
CA LYS A 4 -11.13 -12.94 -10.59
C LYS A 4 -10.88 -11.62 -9.84
N PHE A 5 -11.91 -11.00 -9.28
CA PHE A 5 -11.77 -9.80 -8.45
C PHE A 5 -11.08 -10.08 -7.11
N LEU A 6 -11.36 -11.24 -6.50
CA LEU A 6 -10.68 -11.69 -5.29
C LEU A 6 -9.19 -11.93 -5.50
N ILE A 7 -8.80 -12.59 -6.61
CA ILE A 7 -7.39 -12.83 -6.95
C ILE A 7 -6.66 -11.51 -7.24
N LEU A 8 -7.30 -10.57 -7.94
CA LEU A 8 -6.71 -9.27 -8.26
C LEU A 8 -6.52 -8.41 -6.99
N GLY A 9 -7.49 -8.40 -6.08
CA GLY A 9 -7.39 -7.71 -4.80
C GLY A 9 -6.31 -8.31 -3.89
N LEU A 10 -6.20 -9.63 -3.85
CA LEU A 10 -5.17 -10.33 -3.07
C LEU A 10 -3.76 -10.04 -3.60
N ALA A 11 -3.58 -9.99 -4.92
CA ALA A 11 -2.31 -9.66 -5.55
C ALA A 11 -1.86 -8.21 -5.27
N VAL A 12 -2.79 -7.25 -5.33
CA VAL A 12 -2.53 -5.85 -4.98
C VAL A 12 -2.19 -5.70 -3.50
N GLY A 13 -2.92 -6.39 -2.62
CA GLY A 13 -2.64 -6.42 -1.18
C GLY A 13 -1.26 -6.99 -0.85
N LEU A 14 -0.81 -8.03 -1.56
CA LEU A 14 0.51 -8.63 -1.37
C LEU A 14 1.65 -7.68 -1.81
N SER A 15 1.47 -6.92 -2.89
CA SER A 15 2.48 -5.93 -3.35
C SER A 15 2.62 -4.70 -2.45
N GLY A 16 1.59 -4.38 -1.65
CA GLY A 16 1.66 -3.34 -0.62
C GLY A 16 2.49 -3.73 0.60
N CYS A 17 2.69 -5.05 0.82
CA CYS A 17 3.50 -5.59 1.91
C CYS A 17 5.00 -5.64 1.51
N GLY A 18 5.53 -4.51 1.04
CA GLY A 18 6.92 -4.38 0.60
C GLY A 18 7.86 -4.08 1.76
N THR A 19 8.75 -5.03 2.07
CA THR A 19 9.87 -4.85 3.00
C THR A 19 10.91 -3.86 2.41
N GLY A 20 10.95 -2.60 2.87
CA GLY A 20 11.92 -1.58 2.46
C GLY A 20 11.30 -0.32 1.84
N THR A 21 12.10 0.51 1.12
CA THR A 21 11.70 1.78 0.43
C THR A 21 10.38 1.70 -0.36
N GLY A 22 9.94 0.50 -0.72
CA GLY A 22 8.59 0.22 -1.20
C GLY A 22 7.45 0.51 -0.23
N ARG A 23 7.69 0.98 1.01
CA ARG A 23 6.62 1.36 1.95
C ARG A 23 5.87 2.60 1.49
N THR A 24 6.55 3.71 1.20
CA THR A 24 5.91 4.95 0.75
C THR A 24 5.20 4.74 -0.57
N THR A 25 5.86 4.08 -1.52
CA THR A 25 5.28 3.73 -2.82
C THR A 25 4.14 2.73 -2.68
N GLY A 26 4.27 1.74 -1.80
CA GLY A 26 3.25 0.72 -1.55
C GLY A 26 2.00 1.28 -0.88
N THR A 27 2.17 2.17 0.11
CA THR A 27 1.05 2.86 0.75
C THR A 27 0.40 3.87 -0.19
N ALA A 28 1.18 4.57 -1.02
CA ALA A 28 0.64 5.44 -2.06
C ALA A 28 -0.15 4.65 -3.12
N ALA A 29 0.42 3.57 -3.67
CA ALA A 29 -0.24 2.75 -4.68
C ALA A 29 -1.48 2.03 -4.13
N GLY A 30 -1.40 1.46 -2.92
CA GLY A 30 -2.54 0.83 -2.25
C GLY A 30 -3.63 1.83 -1.90
N GLY A 31 -3.25 3.04 -1.46
CA GLY A 31 -4.16 4.15 -1.23
C GLY A 31 -4.85 4.60 -2.52
N ALA A 32 -4.11 4.74 -3.62
CA ALA A 32 -4.68 5.07 -4.92
C ALA A 32 -5.68 4.01 -5.40
N ALA A 33 -5.32 2.74 -5.31
CA ALA A 33 -6.19 1.64 -5.72
C ALA A 33 -7.50 1.62 -4.91
N THR A 34 -7.40 1.81 -3.60
CA THR A 34 -8.58 1.83 -2.72
C THR A 34 -9.45 3.06 -2.99
N GLY A 35 -8.83 4.23 -3.12
CA GLY A 35 -9.53 5.47 -3.44
C GLY A 35 -10.20 5.44 -4.82
N ALA A 36 -9.56 4.80 -5.80
CA ALA A 36 -10.14 4.55 -7.13
C ALA A 36 -11.39 3.67 -7.05
N VAL A 37 -11.34 2.60 -6.26
CA VAL A 37 -12.48 1.68 -6.06
C VAL A 37 -13.66 2.39 -5.41
N ILE A 38 -13.42 3.19 -4.37
CA ILE A 38 -14.48 3.98 -3.72
C ILE A 38 -15.01 5.05 -4.69
N GLY A 39 -14.12 5.65 -5.47
CA GLY A 39 -14.43 6.65 -6.49
C GLY A 39 -15.35 6.17 -7.62
N LEU A 40 -15.51 4.86 -7.79
CA LEU A 40 -16.43 4.29 -8.81
C LEU A 40 -17.88 4.77 -8.63
N VAL A 41 -18.30 5.08 -7.39
CA VAL A 41 -19.64 5.63 -7.10
C VAL A 41 -19.84 7.01 -7.74
N GLY A 42 -18.77 7.80 -7.83
CA GLY A 42 -18.76 9.11 -8.48
C GLY A 42 -18.45 9.09 -9.97
N GLY A 43 -18.40 7.90 -10.59
CA GLY A 43 -18.04 7.74 -12.01
C GLY A 43 -16.55 7.98 -12.28
N PRO A 44 -16.15 8.16 -13.57
CA PRO A 44 -14.74 8.22 -13.96
C PRO A 44 -13.94 9.33 -13.26
N ILE A 45 -14.56 10.49 -13.03
CA ILE A 45 -13.93 11.59 -12.29
C ILE A 45 -13.72 11.21 -10.83
N GLY A 46 -14.72 10.55 -10.21
CA GLY A 46 -14.61 10.04 -8.84
C GLY A 46 -13.46 9.06 -8.67
N VAL A 47 -13.21 8.19 -9.66
CA VAL A 47 -12.07 7.26 -9.66
C VAL A 47 -10.74 8.00 -9.67
N VAL A 48 -10.57 8.99 -10.54
CA VAL A 48 -9.30 9.75 -10.66
C VAL A 48 -9.05 10.59 -9.40
N VAL A 49 -10.08 11.29 -8.91
CA VAL A 49 -9.99 12.11 -7.70
C VAL A 49 -9.76 11.22 -6.47
N GLY A 50 -10.50 10.12 -6.35
CA GLY A 50 -10.33 9.14 -5.27
C GLY A 50 -8.94 8.51 -5.28
N ALA A 51 -8.42 8.15 -6.45
CA ALA A 51 -7.07 7.64 -6.59
C ALA A 51 -6.01 8.68 -6.17
N GLY A 52 -6.16 9.93 -6.59
CA GLY A 52 -5.23 11.00 -6.23
C GLY A 52 -5.20 11.28 -4.72
N ILE A 53 -6.38 11.38 -4.10
CA ILE A 53 -6.49 11.59 -2.64
C ILE A 53 -5.94 10.38 -1.89
N GLY A 54 -6.34 9.18 -2.29
CA GLY A 54 -5.88 7.93 -1.66
C GLY A 54 -4.36 7.76 -1.77
N ALA A 55 -3.76 8.08 -2.91
CA ALA A 55 -2.31 8.06 -3.08
C ALA A 55 -1.61 9.11 -2.23
N GLY A 56 -2.13 10.34 -2.18
CA GLY A 56 -1.54 11.43 -1.39
C GLY A 56 -1.53 11.10 0.10
N VAL A 57 -2.68 10.69 0.66
CA VAL A 57 -2.80 10.30 2.07
C VAL A 57 -1.95 9.06 2.37
N GLY A 58 -1.96 8.07 1.47
CA GLY A 58 -1.14 6.87 1.59
C GLY A 58 0.35 7.16 1.59
N ALA A 59 0.83 8.04 0.71
CA ALA A 59 2.23 8.46 0.65
C ALA A 59 2.67 9.16 1.94
N LEU A 60 1.85 10.09 2.45
CA LEU A 60 2.12 10.82 3.70
C LEU A 60 2.20 9.89 4.90
N SER A 61 1.33 8.89 4.96
CA SER A 61 1.34 7.88 6.02
C SER A 61 2.61 7.01 5.95
N GLY A 62 3.02 6.62 4.75
CA GLY A 62 4.26 5.88 4.50
C GLY A 62 5.52 6.68 4.81
N SER A 63 5.53 7.99 4.53
CA SER A 63 6.70 8.87 4.75
C SER A 63 6.87 9.25 6.21
N ASN A 64 5.76 9.38 6.95
CA ASN A 64 5.80 9.67 8.39
C ASN A 64 6.17 8.44 9.23
N THR A 65 6.14 7.23 8.67
CA THR A 65 6.48 6.00 9.41
C THR A 65 7.95 5.64 9.22
N SER A 66 8.78 5.92 10.24
CA SER A 66 10.22 5.66 10.18
C SER A 66 10.53 4.16 10.35
N PRO A 67 11.53 3.59 9.64
CA PRO A 67 11.92 2.19 9.79
C PRO A 67 12.26 1.80 11.23
N LYS A 68 12.87 2.69 12.02
CA LYS A 68 13.23 2.42 13.42
C LYS A 68 12.00 2.26 14.35
N GLN A 69 10.83 2.74 13.95
CA GLN A 69 9.59 2.59 14.71
C GLN A 69 8.99 1.19 14.59
N VAL A 70 9.37 0.44 13.56
CA VAL A 70 8.76 -0.85 13.22
C VAL A 70 9.78 -1.97 12.99
N ASN A 71 11.06 -1.64 12.95
CA ASN A 71 12.15 -2.62 12.86
C ASN A 71 12.75 -2.79 14.26
N LEU A 72 12.29 -3.84 14.95
CA LEU A 72 12.49 -4.09 16.38
C LEU A 72 13.88 -4.66 16.74
N GLY A 73 14.89 -4.43 15.89
CA GLY A 73 16.21 -5.06 15.96
C GLY A 73 16.35 -6.26 15.03
N ASN A 74 17.54 -6.87 14.98
CA ASN A 74 17.78 -8.05 14.16
C ASN A 74 16.88 -9.19 14.61
N ALA A 75 16.33 -9.91 13.63
CA ALA A 75 15.53 -11.08 13.90
C ALA A 75 16.43 -12.18 14.54
N PRO A 76 15.94 -12.92 15.54
CA PRO A 76 16.75 -13.93 16.25
C PRO A 76 17.24 -15.12 15.40
N TRP A 77 16.83 -15.20 14.14
CA TRP A 77 17.28 -16.19 13.15
C TRP A 77 18.17 -15.59 12.04
N ASP A 78 18.51 -14.31 12.14
CA ASP A 78 19.38 -13.63 11.20
C ASP A 78 20.84 -14.08 11.43
N LYS A 79 21.40 -14.79 10.44
CA LYS A 79 22.75 -15.36 10.50
C LYS A 79 23.86 -14.34 10.22
N SER A 80 23.53 -13.07 10.00
CA SER A 80 24.48 -11.99 9.69
C SER A 80 25.03 -11.26 10.94
N GLY A 81 24.70 -11.75 12.14
CA GLY A 81 25.18 -11.22 13.43
C GLY A 81 26.27 -12.06 14.13
N GLN A 82 27.11 -12.78 13.37
CA GLN A 82 28.43 -13.26 13.85
C GLN A 82 29.53 -12.79 12.90
#